data_AF-A0A409WKM8-F1
#
_entry.id   AF-A0A409WKM8-F1
#
_cell.length_a   1.000
_cell.length_b   1.000
_cell.length_c   1.000
_cell.angle_alpha   90.00
_cell.angle_beta   90.00
_cell.angle_gamma   90.00
#
_symmetry.space_group_name_H-M   'P 1'
#
loop_
_entity.id
_entity.type
_entity.pdbx_description
1 polymer ?
#
loop_
_entity_poly.entity_id
_entity_poly.type
_entity_poly.pdbx_seq_one_letter_code
_entity_poly.pdbx_strand_id
1 'polypeptide(L)'
;MPIANKLSTVKKCLNEVLKYGGPFNARDLYPYQLALFQIDSMRKDGRFMGVDGTIPEGQGIINANLSECHELVEMLKESMDEAEEEEEEEEEEEDYEYESDSESDQQETKANESTGQQ
;
A
#
# COMPACT_ATOMS: atom_id res chain seq x y z
N MET A 1 -23.55 -2.29 22.96
CA MET A 1 -23.28 -3.15 21.78
C MET A 1 -22.23 -4.18 22.17
N PRO A 2 -22.44 -5.49 21.95
CA PRO A 2 -21.50 -6.55 22.34
C PRO A 2 -20.14 -6.39 21.62
N ILE A 3 -19.04 -6.74 22.30
CA ILE A 3 -17.68 -6.72 21.73
C ILE A 3 -17.60 -7.61 20.48
N ALA A 4 -18.24 -8.78 20.51
CA ALA A 4 -18.32 -9.70 19.39
C ALA A 4 -18.91 -9.06 18.12
N ASN A 5 -19.92 -8.19 18.25
CA ASN A 5 -20.53 -7.50 17.12
C ASN A 5 -19.56 -6.47 16.53
N LYS A 6 -18.86 -5.70 17.40
CA LYS A 6 -17.86 -4.73 16.94
C LYS A 6 -16.74 -5.42 16.15
N LEU A 7 -16.17 -6.50 16.68
CA LEU A 7 -15.13 -7.27 15.99
C LEU A 7 -15.65 -7.85 14.67
N SER A 8 -16.87 -8.37 14.65
CA SER A 8 -17.46 -8.92 13.42
C SER A 8 -17.63 -7.86 12.33
N THR A 9 -18.01 -6.63 12.71
CA THR A 9 -18.10 -5.51 11.77
C THR A 9 -16.71 -5.11 11.25
N VAL A 10 -15.73 -4.93 12.15
CA VAL A 10 -14.35 -4.57 11.77
C VAL A 10 -13.76 -5.61 10.82
N LYS A 11 -13.90 -6.90 11.15
CA LYS A 11 -13.45 -8.01 10.31
C LYS A 11 -14.05 -7.96 8.90
N LYS A 12 -15.37 -7.72 8.79
CA LYS A 12 -16.03 -7.61 7.48
C LYS A 12 -15.48 -6.43 6.67
N CYS A 13 -15.35 -5.26 7.29
CA CYS A 13 -14.79 -4.10 6.61
C CYS A 13 -13.35 -4.35 6.13
N LEU A 14 -12.48 -4.95 6.96
CA LEU A 14 -11.12 -5.31 6.58
C LEU A 14 -11.08 -6.32 5.43
N ASN A 15 -11.97 -7.31 5.43
CA ASN A 15 -12.07 -8.27 4.33
C ASN A 15 -12.57 -7.63 3.02
N GLU A 16 -13.46 -6.64 3.11
CA GLU A 16 -13.90 -5.89 1.94
C GLU A 16 -12.77 -5.04 1.36
N VAL A 17 -11.99 -4.38 2.21
CA VAL A 17 -10.78 -3.63 1.80
C VAL A 17 -9.80 -4.57 1.10
N LEU A 18 -9.49 -5.71 1.71
CA LEU A 18 -8.58 -6.73 1.14
C LEU A 18 -9.07 -7.28 -0.21
N LYS A 19 -10.38 -7.54 -0.33
CA LYS A 19 -10.94 -8.24 -1.49
C LYS A 19 -11.18 -7.34 -2.69
N TYR A 20 -11.74 -6.15 -2.45
CA TYR A 20 -12.15 -5.27 -3.52
C TYR A 20 -11.04 -4.31 -3.93
N GLY A 21 -10.09 -4.06 -3.02
CA GLY A 21 -9.11 -3.02 -3.21
C GLY A 21 -9.77 -1.65 -3.38
N GLY A 22 -8.95 -0.62 -3.37
CA GLY A 22 -9.35 0.77 -3.56
C GLY A 22 -8.13 1.66 -3.36
N PRO A 23 -8.23 2.97 -3.62
CA PRO A 23 -7.20 3.93 -3.25
C PRO A 23 -7.25 4.12 -1.73
N PHE A 24 -6.98 3.04 -1.01
CA PHE A 24 -6.77 3.07 0.42
C PHE A 24 -5.29 3.39 0.59
N ASN A 25 -4.99 4.31 1.48
CA ASN A 25 -3.62 4.64 1.86
C ASN A 25 -3.40 4.16 3.30
N ALA A 26 -2.15 4.01 3.76
CA ALA A 26 -1.86 3.54 5.12
C ALA A 26 -2.62 4.34 6.22
N ARG A 27 -2.92 5.61 5.94
CA ARG A 27 -3.74 6.49 6.80
C ARG A 27 -5.19 6.02 6.99
N ASP A 28 -5.79 5.39 5.98
CA ASP A 28 -7.17 4.89 6.04
C ASP A 28 -7.31 3.66 6.93
N LEU A 29 -6.21 3.01 7.29
CA LEU A 29 -6.20 1.92 8.24
C LEU A 29 -6.24 2.37 9.71
N TYR A 30 -5.95 3.64 9.99
CA TYR A 30 -5.90 4.18 11.35
C TYR A 30 -7.20 3.99 12.15
N PRO A 31 -8.41 4.20 11.59
CA PRO A 31 -9.66 3.94 12.32
C PRO A 31 -9.80 2.47 12.77
N TYR A 32 -9.34 1.51 11.97
CA TYR A 32 -9.38 0.09 12.33
C TYR A 32 -8.37 -0.22 13.44
N GLN A 33 -7.14 0.29 13.34
CA GLN A 33 -6.12 0.16 14.38
C GLN A 33 -6.61 0.73 15.72
N LEU A 34 -7.19 1.92 15.70
CA LEU A 34 -7.74 2.57 16.88
C LEU A 34 -8.90 1.76 17.48
N ALA A 35 -9.79 1.23 16.65
CA ALA A 35 -10.89 0.38 17.11
C ALA A 35 -10.39 -0.92 17.77
N LEU A 36 -9.38 -1.58 17.18
CA LEU A 36 -8.76 -2.78 17.76
C LEU A 36 -8.05 -2.45 19.07
N PHE A 37 -7.30 -1.36 19.15
CA PHE A 37 -6.66 -0.90 20.38
C PHE A 37 -7.67 -0.64 21.51
N GLN A 38 -8.80 0.00 21.19
CA GLN A 38 -9.87 0.23 22.15
C GLN A 38 -10.50 -1.07 22.65
N ILE A 39 -10.66 -2.06 21.77
CA ILE A 39 -11.18 -3.38 22.12
C ILE A 39 -10.17 -4.13 23.01
N ASP A 40 -8.89 -4.13 22.64
CA ASP A 40 -7.84 -4.81 23.40
C ASP A 40 -7.68 -4.21 24.81
N SER A 41 -7.82 -2.88 24.92
CA SER A 41 -7.83 -2.15 26.21
C SER A 41 -8.95 -2.58 27.18
N MET A 42 -9.99 -3.27 26.69
CA MET A 42 -11.05 -3.82 27.53
C MET A 42 -10.66 -5.16 28.17
N ARG A 43 -9.56 -5.79 27.73
CA ARG A 43 -9.08 -7.06 28.26
C ARG A 43 -8.36 -6.84 29.59
N LYS A 44 -8.51 -7.80 30.49
CA LYS A 44 -7.72 -7.92 31.71
C LYS A 44 -7.01 -9.26 31.68
N ASP A 45 -5.69 -9.25 31.84
CA ASP A 45 -4.85 -10.46 31.77
C ASP A 45 -5.08 -11.27 30.46
N GLY A 46 -5.27 -10.57 29.35
CA GLY A 46 -5.54 -11.18 28.05
C GLY A 46 -6.94 -11.77 27.88
N ARG A 47 -7.88 -11.49 28.78
CA ARG A 47 -9.27 -12.01 28.74
C ARG A 47 -10.31 -10.90 28.79
N PHE A 48 -11.44 -11.09 28.11
CA PHE A 48 -12.60 -10.23 28.28
C PHE A 48 -13.35 -10.69 29.52
N MET A 49 -13.64 -9.75 30.42
CA MET A 49 -14.33 -10.05 31.67
C MET A 49 -15.81 -9.74 31.53
N GLY A 50 -16.66 -10.63 32.04
CA GLY A 50 -18.08 -10.39 32.20
C GLY A 50 -18.36 -9.29 33.22
N VAL A 51 -19.60 -8.80 33.24
CA VAL A 51 -20.07 -7.77 34.19
C VAL A 51 -20.01 -8.22 35.64
N ASP A 52 -20.04 -9.53 35.85
CA ASP A 52 -19.94 -10.27 37.11
C ASP A 52 -18.48 -10.62 37.48
N GLY A 53 -17.51 -10.29 36.63
CA GLY A 53 -16.11 -10.63 36.83
C GLY A 53 -15.76 -12.08 36.49
N THR A 54 -16.65 -12.82 35.80
CA THR A 54 -16.32 -14.15 35.28
C THR A 54 -15.79 -14.08 33.85
N ILE A 55 -15.27 -15.20 33.34
CA ILE A 55 -14.86 -15.31 31.93
C ILE A 55 -16.11 -15.73 31.13
N PRO A 56 -16.61 -14.91 30.20
CA PRO A 56 -17.77 -15.25 29.40
C PRO A 56 -17.51 -16.42 28.44
N GLU A 57 -18.57 -17.13 28.07
CA GLU A 57 -18.51 -18.16 27.02
C GLU A 57 -18.09 -17.56 25.68
N GLY A 58 -17.37 -18.33 24.85
CA GLY A 58 -16.92 -17.87 23.54
C GLY A 58 -15.67 -16.98 23.58
N GLN A 59 -15.00 -16.83 24.74
CA GLN A 59 -13.76 -16.07 24.89
C GLN A 59 -12.69 -16.44 23.84
N GLY A 60 -12.54 -17.73 23.53
CA GLY A 60 -11.58 -18.20 22.51
C GLY A 60 -11.91 -17.70 21.11
N ILE A 61 -13.19 -17.67 20.75
CA ILE A 61 -13.65 -17.18 19.44
C ILE A 61 -13.40 -15.67 19.32
N ILE A 62 -13.67 -14.91 20.39
CA ILE A 62 -13.43 -13.47 20.40
C ILE A 62 -11.93 -13.17 20.30
N ASN A 63 -11.08 -13.89 21.04
CA ASN A 63 -9.64 -13.74 20.95
C ASN A 63 -9.12 -14.09 19.55
N ALA A 64 -9.58 -15.18 18.94
CA ALA A 64 -9.21 -15.56 17.58
C ALA A 64 -9.60 -14.47 16.57
N ASN A 65 -10.83 -13.96 16.65
CA ASN A 65 -11.28 -12.87 15.77
C ASN A 65 -10.47 -11.59 15.96
N LEU A 66 -10.08 -11.27 17.20
CA LEU A 66 -9.23 -10.10 17.48
C LEU A 66 -7.84 -10.26 16.84
N SER A 67 -7.20 -11.42 17.03
CA SER A 67 -5.91 -11.74 16.40
C SER A 67 -5.99 -11.67 14.88
N GLU A 68 -7.01 -12.26 14.28
CA GLU A 68 -7.22 -12.23 12.83
C GLU A 68 -7.43 -10.81 12.30
N CYS A 69 -8.11 -9.93 13.05
CA CYS A 69 -8.22 -8.53 12.65
C CYS A 69 -6.86 -7.80 12.70
N HIS A 70 -6.00 -8.11 13.66
CA HIS A 70 -4.64 -7.56 13.69
C HIS A 70 -3.80 -8.04 12.51
N GLU A 71 -3.85 -9.35 12.22
CA GLU A 71 -3.17 -9.93 11.05
C GLU A 71 -3.63 -9.30 9.73
N LEU A 72 -4.95 -9.10 9.57
CA LEU A 72 -5.50 -8.43 8.38
C LEU A 72 -5.02 -6.99 8.24
N VAL A 73 -4.91 -6.25 9.34
CA VAL A 73 -4.43 -4.87 9.30
C VAL A 73 -2.96 -4.81 8.93
N GLU A 74 -2.10 -5.67 9.49
CA GLU A 74 -0.68 -5.68 9.15
C GLU A 74 -0.46 -6.11 7.70
N MET A 75 -1.15 -7.15 7.23
CA MET A 75 -1.09 -7.58 5.82
C MET A 75 -1.51 -6.46 4.86
N LEU A 76 -2.56 -5.71 5.20
CA LEU A 76 -2.99 -4.57 4.38
C LEU A 76 -1.93 -3.47 4.37
N LYS A 77 -1.30 -3.14 5.51
CA LYS A 77 -0.23 -2.14 5.57
C LYS A 77 0.96 -2.55 4.71
N GLU A 78 1.43 -3.78 4.85
CA GLU A 78 2.54 -4.32 4.05
C GLU A 78 2.24 -4.19 2.54
N SER A 79 1.02 -4.56 2.11
CA SER A 79 0.62 -4.43 0.69
C SER A 79 0.52 -2.99 0.18
N MET A 80 0.38 -2.01 1.07
CA MET A 80 0.26 -0.60 0.71
C MET A 80 1.62 0.08 0.71
N ASP A 81 2.50 -0.27 1.65
CA ASP A 81 3.88 0.22 1.69
C ASP A 81 4.65 -0.25 0.43
N GLU A 82 4.44 -1.50 -0.03
CA GLU A 82 5.02 -2.01 -1.28
C GLU A 82 4.55 -1.23 -2.52
N ALA A 83 3.30 -0.77 -2.55
CA ALA A 83 2.76 0.00 -3.67
C ALA A 83 3.28 1.44 -3.71
N GLU A 84 3.56 2.06 -2.55
CA GLU A 84 4.17 3.40 -2.48
C GLU A 84 5.62 3.37 -2.98
N GLU A 85 6.39 2.30 -2.73
CA GLU A 85 7.77 2.15 -3.24
C GLU A 85 7.83 1.96 -4.78
N GLU A 86 6.89 1.21 -5.37
CA GLU A 86 6.81 1.01 -6.83
C GLU A 86 6.50 2.31 -7.60
N GLU A 87 5.66 3.19 -7.04
CA GLU A 87 5.33 4.49 -7.67
C GLU A 87 6.53 5.46 -7.66
N GLU A 88 7.37 5.43 -6.62
CA GLU A 88 8.57 6.29 -6.54
C GLU A 88 9.66 5.88 -7.55
N GLU A 89 9.81 4.57 -7.83
CA GLU A 89 10.80 4.08 -8.80
C GLU A 89 10.43 4.40 -10.26
N GLU A 90 9.14 4.42 -10.62
CA GLU A 90 8.70 4.75 -11.98
C GLU A 90 8.89 6.26 -12.33
N GLU A 91 8.82 7.16 -11.36
CA GLU A 91 9.03 8.60 -11.58
C GLU A 91 10.50 8.96 -11.89
N GLU A 92 11.48 8.16 -11.43
CA GLU A 92 12.90 8.42 -11.69
C GLU A 92 13.34 8.02 -13.12
N GLU A 93 12.59 7.16 -13.82
CA GLU A 93 12.94 6.64 -15.15
C GLU A 93 12.53 7.56 -16.34
N GLU A 94 11.80 8.65 -16.11
CA GLU A 94 11.29 9.56 -17.17
C GLU A 94 12.11 10.87 -17.36
N ASP A 95 13.38 10.95 -16.94
CA ASP A 95 14.24 12.16 -17.12
C ASP A 95 15.36 12.03 -18.18
N TYR A 96 15.29 11.07 -19.11
CA TYR A 96 16.32 10.91 -20.18
C TYR A 96 15.78 11.16 -21.60
N GLU A 97 15.46 12.42 -21.91
CA GLU A 97 15.34 12.89 -23.30
C GLU A 97 16.46 13.89 -23.61
N TYR A 98 17.61 13.39 -24.10
CA TYR A 98 18.58 14.25 -24.78
C TYR A 98 18.38 14.15 -26.29
N GLU A 99 17.49 15.02 -26.79
CA GLU A 99 17.43 15.50 -28.16
C GLU A 99 18.84 15.96 -28.60
N SER A 100 19.53 15.16 -29.41
CA SER A 100 20.75 15.59 -30.10
C SER A 100 20.48 15.68 -31.60
N ASP A 101 19.69 16.68 -31.96
CA ASP A 101 19.66 17.20 -33.33
C ASP A 101 20.89 18.11 -33.54
N SER A 102 21.89 17.61 -34.26
CA SER A 102 22.84 18.48 -34.95
C SER A 102 23.26 17.86 -36.27
N GLU A 103 22.50 18.21 -37.31
CA GLU A 103 22.94 18.24 -38.69
C GLU A 103 24.36 18.84 -38.80
N SER A 104 25.24 18.18 -39.55
CA SER A 104 26.44 18.81 -40.09
C SER A 104 26.60 18.39 -41.54
N ASP A 105 26.23 19.36 -42.36
CA ASP A 105 26.22 19.41 -43.81
C ASP A 105 27.56 19.05 -44.47
N GLN A 106 27.46 18.16 -45.45
CA GLN A 106 28.11 18.14 -46.77
C GLN A 106 29.48 18.83 -46.93
N GLN A 107 30.53 18.04 -47.16
CA GLN A 107 31.67 18.51 -47.95
C GLN A 107 31.61 17.89 -49.36
N GLU A 108 31.50 18.81 -50.31
CA GLU A 108 31.15 18.64 -51.72
C GLU A 108 32.01 17.67 -52.53
N THR A 109 31.34 17.23 -53.59
CA THR A 109 31.70 16.32 -54.66
C THR A 109 32.88 16.76 -55.52
N LYS A 110 33.55 15.74 -56.09
CA LYS A 110 34.58 15.80 -57.13
C LYS A 110 34.15 16.59 -58.38
N ALA A 111 35.15 17.17 -59.03
CA ALA A 111 35.46 17.10 -60.48
C ALA A 111 35.48 18.42 -61.28
N ASN A 112 36.50 18.47 -62.16
CA ASN A 112 36.60 19.20 -63.44
C ASN A 112 36.94 20.71 -63.41
N GLU A 113 37.75 21.29 -64.32
CA GLU A 113 38.39 20.83 -65.56
C GLU A 113 39.37 21.94 -66.04
N SER A 114 40.46 21.55 -66.70
CA SER A 114 41.20 22.23 -67.81
C SER A 114 41.34 23.76 -67.89
N THR A 115 42.58 24.25 -68.15
CA THR A 115 43.02 24.93 -69.39
C THR A 115 44.14 25.98 -69.18
N GLY A 116 45.17 25.96 -70.05
CA GLY A 116 45.93 27.16 -70.46
C GLY A 116 47.38 27.21 -69.97
N GLN A 117 48.34 26.70 -70.74
CA GLN A 117 49.21 27.50 -71.64
C GLN A 117 50.15 28.49 -70.92
N GLN A 118 51.44 28.14 -70.87
CA GLN A 118 52.50 28.87 -71.58
C GLN A 118 53.79 28.05 -71.62
#